data_AF-A0A4T0AAD5-F1
#
_entry.id   AF-A0A4T0AAD5-F1
#
_cell.length_a   1.000
_cell.length_b   1.000
_cell.length_c   1.000
_cell.angle_alpha   90.00
_cell.angle_beta   90.00
_cell.angle_gamma   90.00
#
_symmetry.space_group_name_H-M   'P 1'
#
loop_
_entity.id
_entity.type
_entity.pdbx_description
1 polymer ?
#
loop_
_entity_poly.entity_id
_entity_poly.type
_entity_poly.pdbx_seq_one_letter_code
_entity_poly.pdbx_strand_id
1 'polypeptide(L)'
;MVADRLLTDLRGNVDNLTRLENEDCIRQYGLNSLQSSWKNVLLVSIANVTGPLIRPYFHHAEEKWDDLGWICGNQSTGVGYQDNGHNCNTAALLSHSTDWVIKDYLIEQQKITFKDGSVGYMGSDAGGPPYEASIKYCLAEPTEQHCTVQISTPLLGIVLLCNLVKVLCLAGILFVRGFYPLATVGDLISSCLSDPDSHTHGKGPLAAKDIPRHDSASYGKWLPKLVEGYRQIHVEHSMSLLSRSHNQAMPAEESPATTEAFEKSNVAPIKWKKRVYRWYQASSTLSWAVCMTLSVLTWLTGLCLLVSSVKRYKRLYDQTYTLSSMWSSGVGNISTNNLIGSTGNGRSLLANVLLANTPQIIISFIYLYYNNCLTRMLLGQEYTDYARHRKPLRVSRPKGEQRSTYRLQLPYRYSVPLMTAMAVLHWLVARSIFLVEVNPYDYDGVVLIDKISACGYSTMAIVLSLMVSGVIILALLAVGARRLEPDMPLASSCSLAIAAACHTLGREEDAELLPLKYGVVTGEDSNCEDGWEHACSAKRLRHWSMDGSRRPKQGYLNGKFESPHMCLVGVAGK
;
A
#
# COMPACT_ATOMS: atom_id res chain seq x y z
N MET A 1 17.29 15.38 53.31
CA MET A 1 18.38 15.47 52.30
C MET A 1 17.82 15.65 50.88
N VAL A 2 17.04 14.71 50.34
CA VAL A 2 16.38 14.87 49.02
C VAL A 2 15.35 16.02 49.05
N ALA A 3 14.45 16.02 50.05
CA ALA A 3 13.47 17.09 50.24
C ALA A 3 14.10 18.48 50.36
N ASP A 4 15.18 18.60 51.14
CA ASP A 4 15.88 19.87 51.35
C ASP A 4 16.55 20.36 50.06
N ARG A 5 17.09 19.45 49.23
CA ARG A 5 17.67 19.80 47.93
C ARG A 5 16.60 20.31 46.97
N LEU A 6 15.51 19.58 46.79
CA LEU A 6 14.42 19.99 45.88
C LEU A 6 13.77 21.30 46.32
N LEU A 7 13.59 21.51 47.63
CA LEU A 7 13.12 22.79 48.18
C LEU A 7 14.13 23.92 47.94
N THR A 8 15.43 23.63 47.97
CA THR A 8 16.48 24.60 47.64
C THR A 8 16.47 24.96 46.15
N ASP A 9 16.32 23.97 45.28
CA ASP A 9 16.22 24.17 43.83
C ASP A 9 14.96 24.96 43.46
N LEU A 10 13.81 24.61 44.05
CA LEU A 10 12.56 25.37 43.93
C LEU A 10 12.72 26.80 44.42
N ARG A 11 13.38 27.01 45.57
CA ARG A 11 13.66 28.34 46.10
C ARG A 11 14.54 29.17 45.15
N GLY A 12 15.48 28.54 44.44
CA GLY A 12 16.32 29.18 43.43
C GLY A 12 15.58 29.54 42.15
N ASN A 13 14.43 28.93 41.88
CA ASN A 13 13.68 29.06 40.61
C ASN A 13 12.27 29.67 40.77
N VAL A 14 11.97 30.26 41.93
CA VAL A 14 10.64 30.82 42.26
C VAL A 14 10.17 31.86 41.22
N ASP A 15 11.10 32.68 40.73
CA ASP A 15 10.78 33.76 39.78
C ASP A 15 10.35 33.24 38.40
N ASN A 16 10.62 31.97 38.08
CA ASN A 16 10.27 31.33 36.82
C ASN A 16 9.01 30.46 36.91
N LEU A 17 8.35 30.44 38.07
CA LEU A 17 7.12 29.68 38.26
C LEU A 17 5.95 30.38 37.57
N THR A 18 5.17 29.61 36.82
CA THR A 18 4.00 30.12 36.10
C THR A 18 2.75 29.79 36.89
N ARG A 19 1.89 30.78 37.13
CA ARG A 19 0.59 30.56 37.77
C ARG A 19 -0.38 29.90 36.78
N LEU A 20 -0.94 28.78 37.19
CA LEU A 20 -2.03 28.09 36.50
C LEU A 20 -3.26 28.06 37.41
N GLU A 21 -4.43 28.27 36.80
CA GLU A 21 -5.71 28.08 37.49
C GLU A 21 -5.99 26.58 37.65
N ASN A 22 -6.91 26.21 38.56
CA ASN A 22 -7.14 24.81 38.95
C ASN A 22 -7.45 23.90 37.75
N GLU A 23 -8.26 24.34 36.78
CA GLU A 23 -8.58 23.55 35.58
C GLU A 23 -7.32 23.22 34.78
N ASP A 24 -6.50 24.22 34.48
CA ASP A 24 -5.28 24.03 33.69
C ASP A 24 -4.27 23.19 34.44
N CYS A 25 -4.14 23.38 35.76
CA CYS A 25 -3.26 22.59 36.60
C CYS A 25 -3.62 21.10 36.57
N ILE A 26 -4.90 20.79 36.84
CA ILE A 26 -5.41 19.41 36.83
C ILE A 26 -5.29 18.81 35.42
N ARG A 27 -5.51 19.59 34.36
CA ARG A 27 -5.38 19.12 32.97
C ARG A 27 -3.93 18.78 32.62
N GLN A 28 -2.97 19.61 32.98
CA GLN A 28 -1.55 19.39 32.65
C GLN A 28 -0.98 18.19 33.39
N TYR A 29 -1.26 18.09 34.69
CA TYR A 29 -0.66 17.09 35.57
C TYR A 29 -1.49 15.81 35.74
N GLY A 30 -2.81 15.91 35.64
CA GLY A 30 -3.73 14.82 35.90
C GLY A 30 -4.17 14.01 34.67
N LEU A 31 -3.90 14.50 33.44
CA LEU A 31 -4.28 13.81 32.19
C LEU A 31 -3.09 13.44 31.30
N ASN A 32 -1.95 14.14 31.40
CA ASN A 32 -0.77 13.94 30.55
C ASN A 32 0.41 13.35 31.35
N SER A 33 0.24 12.15 31.91
CA SER A 33 1.19 11.56 32.86
C SER A 33 2.57 11.21 32.28
N LEU A 34 2.72 11.07 30.95
CA LEU A 34 3.98 10.66 30.31
C LEU A 34 4.70 11.78 29.55
N GLN A 35 4.05 12.93 29.33
CA GLN A 35 4.63 14.05 28.60
C GLN A 35 4.08 15.35 29.14
N SER A 36 4.89 16.06 29.92
CA SER A 36 4.53 17.37 30.47
C SER A 36 5.55 18.41 30.01
N SER A 37 5.08 19.62 29.71
CA SER A 37 5.93 20.82 29.60
C SER A 37 6.25 21.42 30.97
N TRP A 38 5.90 20.71 32.04
CA TRP A 38 6.02 21.13 33.43
C TRP A 38 6.63 20.01 34.27
N LYS A 39 7.46 20.36 35.24
CA LYS A 39 8.04 19.39 36.19
C LYS A 39 7.44 19.59 37.59
N ASN A 40 8.13 20.31 38.47
CA ASN A 40 7.68 20.61 39.83
C ASN A 40 6.44 21.50 39.83
N VAL A 41 5.55 21.26 40.79
CA VAL A 41 4.34 22.06 41.03
C VAL A 41 4.21 22.39 42.51
N LEU A 42 3.88 23.64 42.82
CA LEU A 42 3.43 24.06 44.15
C LEU A 42 1.93 24.31 44.12
N LEU A 43 1.21 23.64 45.01
CA LEU A 43 -0.20 23.90 45.26
C LEU A 43 -0.35 24.97 46.32
N VAL A 44 -1.07 26.05 45.98
CA VAL A 44 -1.36 27.12 46.93
C VAL A 44 -2.78 26.92 47.44
N SER A 45 -2.89 26.62 48.74
CA SER A 45 -4.16 26.28 49.37
C SER A 45 -4.50 27.22 50.53
N ILE A 46 -5.78 27.24 50.89
CA ILE A 46 -6.23 27.69 52.20
C ILE A 46 -6.44 26.42 53.04
N ALA A 47 -5.67 26.29 54.11
CA ALA A 47 -5.83 25.23 55.07
C ALA A 47 -5.52 25.77 56.47
N ASN A 48 -6.24 25.29 57.48
CA ASN A 48 -5.90 25.57 58.87
C ASN A 48 -4.91 24.49 59.34
N VAL A 49 -3.61 24.75 59.14
CA VAL A 49 -2.55 23.78 59.43
C VAL A 49 -1.85 24.10 60.76
N THR A 50 -1.73 23.08 61.61
CA THR A 50 -0.90 23.10 62.84
C THR A 50 0.53 22.61 62.60
N GLY A 51 0.85 22.20 61.37
CA GLY A 51 2.14 21.64 60.94
C GLY A 51 2.97 22.55 60.02
N PRO A 52 3.99 22.03 59.31
CA PRO A 52 4.86 22.82 58.45
C PRO A 52 4.08 23.47 57.29
N LEU A 53 4.46 24.72 56.95
CA LEU A 53 3.83 25.54 55.91
C LEU A 53 3.96 24.94 54.49
N ILE A 54 5.07 24.24 54.22
CA ILE A 54 5.31 23.54 52.95
C ILE A 54 5.41 22.06 53.27
N ARG A 55 4.60 21.26 52.57
CA ARG A 55 4.67 19.79 52.60
C ARG A 55 5.14 19.28 51.25
N PRO A 56 6.30 18.64 51.19
CA PRO A 56 6.72 18.02 49.96
C PRO A 56 5.98 16.69 49.77
N TYR A 57 5.51 16.46 48.55
CA TYR A 57 5.03 15.17 48.09
C TYR A 57 6.04 14.64 47.06
N PHE A 58 6.48 13.40 47.22
CA PHE A 58 7.43 12.76 46.30
C PHE A 58 6.75 11.57 45.67
N HIS A 59 6.77 11.51 44.34
CA HIS A 59 6.30 10.37 43.59
C HIS A 59 7.49 9.73 42.89
N HIS A 60 7.76 8.46 43.24
CA HIS A 60 8.72 7.66 42.50
C HIS A 60 8.06 7.16 41.22
N ALA A 61 8.69 7.39 40.07
CA ALA A 61 8.10 6.99 38.79
C ALA A 61 7.96 5.45 38.60
N GLU A 62 8.58 4.65 39.49
CA GLU A 62 8.38 3.19 39.57
C GLU A 62 7.05 2.80 40.25
N GLU A 63 6.50 3.67 41.12
CA GLU A 63 5.32 3.42 41.95
C GLU A 63 4.01 3.77 41.21
N LYS A 64 3.67 3.00 40.17
CA LYS A 64 2.51 3.24 39.28
C LYS A 64 1.11 3.23 39.93
N TRP A 65 1.00 2.96 41.22
CA TRP A 65 -0.28 2.69 41.90
C TRP A 65 -0.86 3.95 42.59
N ASP A 66 -0.05 5.00 42.77
CA ASP A 66 -0.43 6.27 43.41
C ASP A 66 0.08 7.50 42.62
N ASP A 67 0.06 7.42 41.28
CA ASP A 67 0.57 8.49 40.40
C ASP A 67 -0.25 9.79 40.45
N LEU A 68 -1.52 9.69 40.82
CA LEU A 68 -2.46 10.80 40.92
C LEU A 68 -2.95 11.06 42.36
N GLY A 69 -2.39 10.37 43.35
CA GLY A 69 -2.76 10.50 44.77
C GLY A 69 -2.67 11.91 45.29
N TRP A 70 -1.65 12.66 44.87
CA TRP A 70 -1.48 14.06 45.27
C TRP A 70 -2.54 15.02 44.70
N ILE A 71 -3.24 14.66 43.62
CA ILE A 71 -4.34 15.47 43.08
C ILE A 71 -5.63 15.20 43.85
N CYS A 72 -5.92 13.92 44.12
CA CYS A 72 -7.18 13.51 44.76
C CYS A 72 -7.13 13.42 46.28
N GLY A 73 -5.93 13.47 46.88
CA GLY A 73 -5.70 13.16 48.29
C GLY A 73 -5.80 11.67 48.61
N ASN A 74 -5.38 11.30 49.81
CA ASN A 74 -5.45 9.94 50.30
C ASN A 74 -6.89 9.62 50.74
N GLN A 75 -7.70 9.05 49.84
CA GLN A 75 -9.05 8.56 50.15
C GLN A 75 -8.99 7.19 50.86
N SER A 76 -8.20 7.07 51.91
CA SER A 76 -8.21 5.91 52.79
C SER A 76 -9.34 6.07 53.81
N THR A 77 -10.54 5.62 53.45
CA THR A 77 -11.41 5.00 54.46
C THR A 77 -10.88 3.59 54.72
N GLY A 78 -9.90 3.48 55.61
CA GLY A 78 -9.61 2.26 56.35
C GLY A 78 -8.52 1.34 55.77
N VAL A 79 -7.40 1.29 56.48
CA VAL A 79 -6.63 0.09 56.85
C VAL A 79 -6.69 -1.11 55.89
N GLY A 80 -5.58 -1.34 55.21
CA GLY A 80 -5.20 -2.66 54.69
C GLY A 80 -5.16 -2.76 53.18
N TYR A 81 -4.06 -3.32 52.69
CA TYR A 81 -3.90 -3.98 51.40
C TYR A 81 -5.22 -4.61 50.94
N GLN A 82 -5.96 -3.95 50.05
CA GLN A 82 -6.96 -4.58 49.18
C GLN A 82 -7.33 -3.66 48.03
N ASP A 83 -6.86 -4.09 46.86
CA ASP A 83 -7.37 -3.81 45.53
C ASP A 83 -8.89 -3.67 45.53
N ASN A 84 -9.42 -2.41 45.54
CA ASN A 84 -10.81 -2.04 45.22
C ASN A 84 -10.99 -0.51 45.10
N GLY A 85 -10.62 0.07 43.95
CA GLY A 85 -11.57 0.93 43.25
C GLY A 85 -11.68 2.43 43.59
N HIS A 86 -10.62 3.11 44.03
CA HIS A 86 -10.58 4.58 44.02
C HIS A 86 -9.43 5.12 43.16
N ASN A 87 -9.43 4.78 41.86
CA ASN A 87 -8.59 5.48 40.90
C ASN A 87 -8.99 6.96 40.89
N CYS A 88 -8.06 7.85 41.21
CA CYS A 88 -8.25 9.29 41.12
C CYS A 88 -8.77 9.67 39.73
N ASN A 89 -10.04 10.07 39.65
CA ASN A 89 -10.67 10.45 38.39
C ASN A 89 -10.52 11.96 38.16
N THR A 90 -9.34 12.36 37.71
CA THR A 90 -9.03 13.76 37.37
C THR A 90 -9.94 14.33 36.29
N ALA A 91 -10.46 13.48 35.38
CA ALA A 91 -11.43 13.90 34.37
C ALA A 91 -12.77 14.30 34.98
N ALA A 92 -13.24 13.60 36.02
CA ALA A 92 -14.41 14.04 36.79
C ALA A 92 -14.11 15.31 37.58
N LEU A 93 -12.92 15.43 38.18
CA LEU A 93 -12.51 16.61 38.94
C LEU A 93 -12.49 17.89 38.07
N LEU A 94 -12.14 17.78 36.78
CA LEU A 94 -12.17 18.91 35.84
C LEU A 94 -13.56 19.54 35.68
N SER A 95 -14.64 18.78 35.88
CA SER A 95 -16.01 19.34 35.81
C SER A 95 -16.36 20.25 36.98
N HIS A 96 -15.63 20.15 38.09
CA HIS A 96 -15.79 20.95 39.32
C HIS A 96 -14.42 21.43 39.82
N SER A 97 -13.58 21.94 38.92
CA SER A 97 -12.18 22.30 39.21
C SER A 97 -12.02 23.42 40.25
N THR A 98 -13.05 24.27 40.43
CA THR A 98 -13.08 25.33 41.44
C THR A 98 -13.22 24.80 42.87
N ASP A 99 -13.81 23.61 43.02
CA ASP A 99 -14.06 22.96 44.32
C ASP A 99 -12.95 21.94 44.64
N TRP A 100 -11.74 22.18 44.11
CA TRP A 100 -10.61 21.28 44.31
C TRP A 100 -10.14 21.32 45.76
N VAL A 101 -10.43 20.24 46.48
CA VAL A 101 -10.06 20.05 47.88
C VAL A 101 -9.27 18.77 48.03
N ILE A 102 -8.09 18.89 48.66
CA ILE A 102 -7.25 17.75 49.02
C ILE A 102 -7.51 17.42 50.48
N LYS A 103 -7.92 16.17 50.73
CA LYS A 103 -8.08 15.58 52.06
C LYS A 103 -6.99 14.57 52.28
N ASP A 104 -6.24 14.74 53.35
CA ASP A 104 -5.10 13.89 53.64
C ASP A 104 -4.82 13.87 55.15
N TYR A 105 -4.07 12.88 55.61
CA TYR A 105 -3.79 12.68 57.03
C TYR A 105 -2.45 13.30 57.43
N LEU A 106 -2.32 13.66 58.70
CA LEU A 106 -1.01 13.96 59.26
C LEU A 106 -0.25 12.64 59.41
N ILE A 107 0.66 12.36 58.50
CA ILE A 107 1.53 11.19 58.57
C ILE A 107 2.80 11.58 59.32
N GLU A 108 3.06 10.94 60.46
CA GLU A 108 4.34 11.05 61.15
C GLU A 108 5.30 10.06 60.50
N GLN A 109 6.31 10.58 59.79
CA GLN A 109 7.29 9.75 59.11
C GLN A 109 8.44 9.40 60.04
N GLN A 110 8.56 8.13 60.40
CA GLN A 110 9.73 7.59 61.07
C GLN A 110 10.75 7.10 60.03
N LYS A 111 11.97 7.64 60.13
CA LYS A 111 13.12 7.16 59.35
C LYS A 111 13.55 5.79 59.88
N ILE A 112 13.47 4.76 59.04
CA ILE A 112 13.94 3.41 59.34
C ILE A 112 15.21 3.16 58.54
N THR A 113 16.21 2.55 59.15
CA THR A 113 17.41 2.08 58.45
C THR A 113 17.39 0.56 58.42
N PHE A 114 17.36 0.00 57.22
CA PHE A 114 17.39 -1.45 57.01
C PHE A 114 18.82 -1.99 57.19
N LYS A 115 18.93 -3.30 57.41
CA LYS A 115 20.22 -3.95 57.72
C LYS A 115 21.26 -3.86 56.61
N ASP A 116 20.84 -3.60 55.38
CA ASP A 116 21.69 -3.38 54.21
C ASP A 116 22.22 -1.93 54.09
N GLY A 117 21.86 -1.05 55.04
CA GLY A 117 22.23 0.36 55.05
C GLY A 117 21.28 1.25 54.25
N SER A 118 20.25 0.68 53.61
CA SER A 118 19.20 1.46 52.96
C SER A 118 18.33 2.18 53.99
N VAL A 119 17.86 3.38 53.64
CA VAL A 119 17.01 4.21 54.48
C VAL A 119 15.59 4.18 53.90
N GLY A 120 14.63 3.70 54.66
CA GLY A 120 13.21 3.83 54.37
C GLY A 120 12.53 4.83 55.30
N TYR A 121 11.30 5.19 54.97
CA TYR A 121 10.43 5.97 55.83
C TYR A 121 9.13 5.19 56.03
N MET A 122 8.77 4.88 57.28
CA MET A 122 7.44 4.38 57.62
C MET A 122 6.61 5.55 58.11
N GLY A 123 5.48 5.80 57.44
CA GLY A 123 4.45 6.69 57.93
C GLY A 123 3.51 5.93 58.87
N SER A 124 3.33 6.42 60.09
CA SER A 124 2.17 6.07 60.91
C SER A 124 1.22 7.25 60.97
N ASP A 125 -0.08 6.99 60.89
CA ASP A 125 -1.11 8.02 61.12
C ASP A 125 -0.84 8.68 62.48
N ALA A 126 -0.52 9.97 62.49
CA ALA A 126 -0.10 10.71 63.68
C ALA A 126 -1.25 10.96 64.68
N GLY A 127 -2.38 10.27 64.54
CA GLY A 127 -3.56 10.41 65.39
C GLY A 127 -4.25 11.79 65.33
N GLY A 128 -3.95 12.60 64.31
CA GLY A 128 -4.56 13.93 64.11
C GLY A 128 -5.78 13.90 63.18
N PRO A 129 -6.68 14.91 63.23
CA PRO A 129 -7.75 15.03 62.25
C PRO A 129 -7.17 15.16 60.84
N PRO A 130 -7.82 14.58 59.81
CA PRO A 130 -7.42 14.83 58.43
C PRO A 130 -7.44 16.33 58.16
N TYR A 131 -6.42 16.83 57.47
CA TYR A 131 -6.41 18.22 57.04
C TYR A 131 -7.12 18.35 55.71
N GLU A 132 -7.89 19.42 55.58
CA GLU A 132 -8.64 19.76 54.37
C GLU A 132 -8.03 21.03 53.78
N ALA A 133 -7.42 20.88 52.60
CA ALA A 133 -6.76 21.97 51.90
C ALA A 133 -7.55 22.33 50.64
N SER A 134 -8.20 23.50 50.66
CA SER A 134 -8.88 24.04 49.47
C SER A 134 -7.86 24.73 48.57
N ILE A 135 -7.67 24.23 47.35
CA ILE A 135 -6.67 24.70 46.41
C ILE A 135 -7.18 25.94 45.69
N LYS A 136 -6.43 27.05 45.76
CA LYS A 136 -6.76 28.28 45.02
C LYS A 136 -6.22 28.29 43.61
N TYR A 137 -4.95 27.92 43.45
CA TYR A 137 -4.22 27.88 42.19
C TYR A 137 -2.95 27.05 42.37
N CYS A 138 -2.25 26.76 41.27
CA CYS A 138 -0.93 26.15 41.34
C CYS A 138 0.14 27.00 40.65
N LEU A 139 1.38 26.85 41.10
CA LEU A 139 2.57 27.44 40.52
C LEU A 139 3.38 26.29 39.91
N ALA A 140 3.44 26.26 38.59
CA ALA A 140 4.11 25.19 37.85
C ALA A 140 5.46 25.66 37.30
N GLU A 141 6.47 24.82 37.40
CA GLU A 141 7.80 25.09 36.86
C GLU A 141 7.89 24.62 35.41
N PRO A 142 8.10 25.54 34.44
CA PRO A 142 8.19 25.16 33.03
C PRO A 142 9.47 24.35 32.81
N THR A 143 9.36 23.31 31.99
CA THR A 143 10.50 22.49 31.56
C THR A 143 10.43 22.23 30.07
N GLU A 144 11.60 22.12 29.45
CA GLU A 144 11.70 21.69 28.06
C GLU A 144 11.42 20.20 27.96
N GLN A 145 10.74 19.80 26.88
CA GLN A 145 10.48 18.40 26.60
C GLN A 145 11.76 17.73 26.07
N HIS A 146 12.25 16.71 26.77
CA HIS A 146 13.40 15.91 26.34
C HIS A 146 13.00 14.86 25.29
N CYS A 147 12.66 15.31 24.09
CA CYS A 147 12.45 14.40 22.95
C CYS A 147 13.80 14.00 22.35
N THR A 148 14.26 12.78 22.63
CA THR A 148 15.48 12.23 22.02
C THR A 148 15.12 11.26 20.90
N VAL A 149 15.87 11.32 19.79
CA VAL A 149 15.74 10.34 18.70
C VAL A 149 16.54 9.10 19.08
N GLN A 150 15.86 8.04 19.50
CA GLN A 150 16.51 6.77 19.81
C GLN A 150 16.67 5.94 18.52
N ILE A 151 17.92 5.72 18.12
CA ILE A 151 18.25 4.96 16.91
C ILE A 151 18.80 3.59 17.34
N SER A 152 18.16 2.52 16.90
CA SER A 152 18.75 1.19 16.97
C SER A 152 19.84 1.06 15.91
N THR A 153 21.11 1.19 16.32
CA THR A 153 22.28 1.04 15.44
C THR A 153 22.32 -0.28 14.65
N PRO A 154 21.94 -1.47 15.20
CA PRO A 154 21.92 -2.69 14.40
C PRO A 154 20.83 -2.66 13.32
N LEU A 155 19.63 -2.15 13.64
CA LEU A 155 18.55 -2.03 12.65
C LEU A 155 18.91 -1.04 11.55
N LEU A 156 19.50 0.11 11.92
CA LEU A 156 19.96 1.10 10.95
C LEU A 156 21.04 0.51 10.02
N GLY A 157 21.99 -0.23 10.57
CA GLY A 157 23.03 -0.91 9.78
C GLY A 157 22.45 -1.89 8.76
N ILE A 158 21.47 -2.71 9.16
CA ILE A 158 20.76 -3.64 8.26
C ILE A 158 20.03 -2.88 7.14
N VAL A 159 19.28 -1.83 7.49
CA VAL A 159 18.52 -1.04 6.51
C VAL A 159 19.45 -0.34 5.51
N LEU A 160 20.57 0.22 5.98
CA LEU A 160 21.58 0.83 5.13
C LEU A 160 22.20 -0.20 4.17
N LEU A 161 22.54 -1.39 4.66
CA LEU A 161 23.05 -2.48 3.82
C LEU A 161 22.04 -2.90 2.74
N CYS A 162 20.77 -3.10 3.11
CA CYS A 162 19.72 -3.45 2.15
C CYS A 162 19.54 -2.37 1.07
N ASN A 163 19.57 -1.09 1.46
CA ASN A 163 19.48 0.02 0.51
C ASN A 163 20.72 0.11 -0.37
N LEU A 164 21.92 -0.13 0.17
CA LEU A 164 23.16 -0.18 -0.61
C LEU A 164 23.09 -1.30 -1.66
N VAL A 165 22.70 -2.52 -1.26
CA VAL A 165 22.50 -3.64 -2.19
C VAL A 165 21.49 -3.26 -3.28
N LYS A 166 20.37 -2.63 -2.93
CA LYS A 166 19.37 -2.16 -3.90
C LYS A 166 19.96 -1.16 -4.90
N VAL A 167 20.75 -0.19 -4.43
CA VAL A 167 21.42 0.78 -5.30
C VAL A 167 22.44 0.09 -6.21
N LEU A 168 23.24 -0.84 -5.68
CA LEU A 168 24.20 -1.61 -6.48
C LEU A 168 23.51 -2.47 -7.55
N CYS A 169 22.38 -3.11 -7.23
CA CYS A 169 21.57 -3.85 -8.20
C CYS A 169 21.02 -2.91 -9.29
N LEU A 170 20.47 -1.74 -8.91
CA LEU A 170 19.95 -0.76 -9.86
C LEU A 170 21.06 -0.19 -10.75
N ALA A 171 22.23 0.09 -10.18
CA ALA A 171 23.41 0.52 -10.94
C ALA A 171 23.87 -0.59 -11.90
N GLY A 172 23.93 -1.84 -11.43
CA GLY A 172 24.23 -3.01 -12.26
C GLY A 172 23.32 -3.13 -13.47
N ILE A 173 22.00 -2.94 -13.29
CA ILE A 173 21.02 -2.93 -14.39
C ILE A 173 21.34 -1.85 -15.44
N LEU A 174 21.82 -0.66 -15.02
CA LEU A 174 22.20 0.40 -15.96
C LEU A 174 23.41 0.04 -16.84
N PHE A 175 24.30 -0.82 -16.35
CA PHE A 175 25.48 -1.27 -17.10
C PHE A 175 25.20 -2.46 -18.02
N VAL A 176 24.05 -3.14 -17.89
CA VAL A 176 23.60 -4.17 -18.82
C VAL A 176 23.18 -3.52 -20.14
N ARG A 177 24.14 -3.34 -21.05
CA ARG A 177 23.89 -2.92 -22.43
C ARG A 177 23.42 -4.12 -23.26
N GLY A 178 22.40 -3.92 -24.10
CA GLY A 178 21.96 -4.92 -25.08
C GLY A 178 20.61 -5.60 -24.80
N PHE A 179 19.91 -5.27 -23.70
CA PHE A 179 18.57 -5.82 -23.48
C PHE A 179 17.54 -5.13 -24.40
N TYR A 180 16.83 -5.92 -25.20
CA TYR A 180 15.67 -5.51 -25.99
C TYR A 180 14.40 -6.04 -25.30
N PRO A 181 13.90 -5.37 -24.24
CA PRO A 181 12.69 -5.83 -23.58
C PRO A 181 11.49 -5.68 -24.52
N LEU A 182 10.69 -6.74 -24.64
CA LEU A 182 9.31 -6.64 -25.10
C LEU A 182 8.45 -6.02 -23.99
N ALA A 183 8.67 -4.73 -23.73
CA ALA A 183 8.08 -4.02 -22.59
C ALA A 183 6.64 -3.56 -22.87
N THR A 184 6.28 -3.42 -24.14
CA THR A 184 4.99 -2.90 -24.58
C THR A 184 4.29 -3.87 -25.54
N VAL A 185 2.96 -3.73 -25.68
CA VAL A 185 2.20 -4.46 -26.72
C VAL A 185 2.72 -4.10 -28.11
N GLY A 186 3.18 -2.87 -28.35
CA GLY A 186 3.79 -2.49 -29.62
C GLY A 186 5.11 -3.20 -29.88
N ASP A 187 5.97 -3.38 -28.86
CA ASP A 187 7.21 -4.17 -29.02
C ASP A 187 6.89 -5.60 -29.45
N LEU A 188 5.84 -6.20 -28.85
CA LEU A 188 5.40 -7.54 -29.20
C LEU A 188 4.80 -7.62 -30.61
N ILE A 189 3.92 -6.68 -30.98
CA ILE A 189 3.33 -6.65 -32.32
C ILE A 189 4.43 -6.43 -33.36
N SER A 190 5.37 -5.50 -33.12
CA SER A 190 6.50 -5.27 -34.02
C SER A 190 7.33 -6.54 -34.19
N SER A 191 7.66 -7.24 -33.09
CA SER A 191 8.42 -8.49 -33.17
C SER A 191 7.67 -9.61 -33.89
N CYS A 192 6.36 -9.74 -33.69
CA CYS A 192 5.55 -10.76 -34.34
C CYS A 192 5.24 -10.46 -35.81
N LEU A 193 5.36 -9.20 -36.24
CA LEU A 193 5.27 -8.81 -37.65
C LEU A 193 6.60 -9.06 -38.37
N SER A 194 7.73 -8.72 -37.74
CA SER A 194 9.05 -8.98 -38.30
C SER A 194 9.39 -10.49 -38.34
N ASP A 195 8.99 -11.25 -37.31
CA ASP A 195 9.22 -12.69 -37.18
C ASP A 195 7.92 -13.41 -36.81
N PRO A 196 7.08 -13.78 -37.80
CA PRO A 196 5.77 -14.39 -37.56
C PRO A 196 5.86 -15.80 -36.97
N ASP A 197 5.17 -16.03 -35.84
CA ASP A 197 5.11 -17.35 -35.20
C ASP A 197 4.31 -18.36 -36.04
N SER A 198 5.00 -19.38 -36.56
CA SER A 198 4.41 -20.45 -37.37
C SER A 198 3.26 -21.18 -36.68
N HIS A 199 3.27 -21.28 -35.35
CA HIS A 199 2.22 -21.97 -34.58
C HIS A 199 0.91 -21.20 -34.50
N THR A 200 0.90 -19.91 -34.85
CA THR A 200 -0.30 -19.07 -34.81
C THR A 200 -0.87 -18.74 -36.19
N HIS A 201 -0.24 -19.23 -37.26
CA HIS A 201 -0.65 -19.02 -38.63
C HIS A 201 -2.08 -19.54 -38.88
N GLY A 202 -2.89 -18.74 -39.58
CA GLY A 202 -4.28 -19.09 -39.92
C GLY A 202 -5.28 -19.14 -38.75
N LYS A 203 -4.86 -18.84 -37.51
CA LYS A 203 -5.77 -18.84 -36.34
C LYS A 203 -6.60 -17.56 -36.21
N GLY A 204 -6.17 -16.48 -36.86
CA GLY A 204 -6.80 -15.17 -36.75
C GLY A 204 -6.74 -14.62 -35.32
N PRO A 205 -7.49 -13.53 -35.02
CA PRO A 205 -7.41 -12.90 -33.73
C PRO A 205 -8.13 -13.77 -32.69
N LEU A 206 -7.43 -14.14 -31.62
CA LEU A 206 -7.96 -14.98 -30.54
C LEU A 206 -8.24 -14.16 -29.29
N ALA A 207 -9.25 -14.56 -28.51
CA ALA A 207 -9.39 -14.04 -27.15
C ALA A 207 -8.50 -14.87 -26.22
N ALA A 208 -7.84 -14.22 -25.26
CA ALA A 208 -6.96 -14.90 -24.31
C ALA A 208 -7.64 -16.03 -23.51
N LYS A 209 -8.95 -15.89 -23.30
CA LYS A 209 -9.79 -16.88 -22.60
C LYS A 209 -10.13 -18.11 -23.45
N ASP A 210 -10.03 -18.01 -24.77
CA ASP A 210 -10.40 -19.06 -25.71
C ASP A 210 -9.17 -19.94 -26.07
N ILE A 211 -7.98 -19.55 -25.59
CA ILE A 211 -6.75 -20.33 -25.70
C ILE A 211 -6.77 -21.41 -24.60
N PRO A 212 -6.73 -22.71 -24.97
CA PRO A 212 -6.59 -23.78 -24.00
C PRO A 212 -5.31 -23.57 -23.19
N ARG A 213 -5.45 -23.45 -21.87
CA ARG A 213 -4.29 -23.59 -21.00
C ARG A 213 -3.92 -25.06 -21.03
N HIS A 214 -2.78 -25.38 -21.63
CA HIS A 214 -2.23 -26.72 -21.50
C HIS A 214 -1.94 -26.91 -20.00
N ASP A 215 -2.62 -27.88 -19.36
CA ASP A 215 -2.41 -28.23 -17.96
C ASP A 215 -0.96 -28.66 -17.77
N SER A 216 -0.12 -27.68 -17.45
CA SER A 216 1.28 -27.90 -17.11
C SER A 216 1.30 -28.33 -15.66
N ALA A 217 1.33 -29.65 -15.48
CA ALA A 217 1.98 -30.37 -14.39
C ALA A 217 1.74 -29.86 -12.95
N SER A 218 0.94 -30.63 -12.22
CA SER A 218 1.06 -30.94 -10.79
C SER A 218 2.03 -30.05 -9.99
N TYR A 219 1.46 -29.22 -9.13
CA TYR A 219 2.08 -28.25 -8.21
C TYR A 219 3.13 -28.82 -7.22
N GLY A 220 3.53 -30.09 -7.33
CA GLY A 220 4.27 -30.81 -6.28
C GLY A 220 5.80 -30.78 -6.28
N LYS A 221 6.50 -29.99 -7.12
CA LYS A 221 7.98 -30.14 -7.28
C LYS A 221 8.80 -28.86 -7.50
N TRP A 222 8.42 -27.71 -6.93
CA TRP A 222 9.07 -26.41 -7.22
C TRP A 222 9.88 -25.75 -6.08
N LEU A 223 10.58 -26.53 -5.25
CA LEU A 223 11.47 -25.98 -4.21
C LEU A 223 12.99 -26.04 -4.46
N PRO A 224 13.53 -26.50 -5.61
CA PRO A 224 14.95 -26.24 -5.92
C PRO A 224 15.21 -25.73 -7.35
N LYS A 225 14.38 -24.82 -7.89
CA LYS A 225 14.58 -24.21 -9.23
C LYS A 225 14.53 -22.69 -9.24
N LEU A 226 15.07 -22.07 -8.20
CA LEU A 226 15.16 -20.61 -8.06
C LEU A 226 16.51 -20.04 -8.56
N VAL A 227 17.38 -20.86 -9.18
CA VAL A 227 18.75 -20.44 -9.55
C VAL A 227 19.12 -20.61 -11.03
N GLU A 228 18.41 -21.36 -11.87
CA GLU A 228 18.76 -21.45 -13.29
C GLU A 228 17.99 -20.45 -14.16
N GLY A 229 18.74 -19.58 -14.85
CA GLY A 229 18.24 -18.55 -15.76
C GLY A 229 17.44 -19.09 -16.94
N TYR A 230 16.58 -18.21 -17.47
CA TYR A 230 15.85 -18.27 -18.74
C TYR A 230 15.52 -19.68 -19.29
N ARG A 231 14.33 -20.18 -18.94
CA ARG A 231 13.76 -21.36 -19.59
C ARG A 231 13.04 -20.94 -20.88
N GLN A 232 13.74 -21.02 -22.00
CA GLN A 232 13.12 -21.17 -23.32
C GLN A 232 12.34 -22.50 -23.30
N ILE A 233 11.03 -22.46 -23.54
CA ILE A 233 10.21 -23.67 -23.61
C ILE A 233 10.38 -24.23 -25.02
N HIS A 234 11.25 -25.24 -25.17
CA HIS A 234 11.18 -26.14 -26.31
C HIS A 234 9.93 -27.01 -26.17
N VAL A 235 9.02 -26.91 -27.12
CA VAL A 235 7.93 -27.89 -27.28
C VAL A 235 8.53 -29.09 -28.00
N GLU A 236 8.80 -30.15 -27.25
CA GLU A 236 9.25 -31.44 -27.80
C GLU A 236 8.02 -32.13 -28.44
N HIS A 237 8.06 -32.27 -29.76
CA HIS A 237 7.02 -32.93 -30.53
C HIS A 237 7.11 -34.45 -30.34
N SER A 238 5.99 -35.09 -30.00
CA SER A 238 5.86 -36.54 -30.10
C SER A 238 5.96 -36.94 -31.58
N MET A 239 7.15 -37.36 -32.01
CA MET A 239 7.35 -38.10 -33.25
C MET A 239 7.02 -39.56 -32.97
N SER A 240 5.79 -39.97 -33.25
CA SER A 240 5.44 -41.38 -33.32
C SER A 240 4.58 -41.69 -34.54
N LEU A 241 4.94 -41.19 -35.73
CA LEU A 241 4.36 -41.65 -37.01
C LEU A 241 5.31 -41.59 -38.21
N LEU A 242 6.63 -41.45 -38.03
CA LEU A 242 7.61 -41.64 -39.11
C LEU A 242 8.79 -42.48 -38.64
N SER A 243 8.51 -43.72 -38.26
CA SER A 243 9.46 -44.81 -38.41
C SER A 243 9.08 -45.58 -39.66
N ARG A 244 9.71 -45.25 -40.79
CA ARG A 244 10.25 -46.23 -41.76
C ARG A 244 10.94 -45.51 -42.92
N SER A 245 12.18 -45.94 -43.22
CA SER A 245 12.89 -45.76 -44.50
C SER A 245 13.37 -44.33 -44.81
N HIS A 246 14.64 -44.02 -45.14
CA HIS A 246 15.88 -44.77 -45.25
C HIS A 246 16.98 -43.71 -45.56
N ASN A 247 18.18 -43.90 -45.00
CA ASN A 247 19.52 -43.63 -45.56
C ASN A 247 20.00 -42.22 -45.95
N GLN A 248 21.16 -41.89 -45.33
CA GLN A 248 22.44 -41.45 -45.93
C GLN A 248 22.57 -40.09 -46.63
N ALA A 249 23.76 -39.53 -46.51
CA ALA A 249 24.18 -38.16 -46.79
C ALA A 249 24.72 -37.90 -48.22
N MET A 250 24.83 -36.59 -48.54
CA MET A 250 25.52 -35.85 -49.64
C MET A 250 24.62 -35.34 -50.79
N PRO A 251 25.04 -34.29 -51.55
CA PRO A 251 25.46 -32.93 -51.19
C PRO A 251 24.63 -31.85 -51.96
N ALA A 252 25.03 -30.58 -51.85
CA ALA A 252 24.36 -29.40 -52.41
C ALA A 252 24.17 -29.41 -53.94
N GLU A 253 22.97 -29.02 -54.39
CA GLU A 253 22.70 -28.58 -55.76
C GLU A 253 21.59 -27.50 -55.75
N GLU A 254 21.80 -26.45 -56.53
CA GLU A 254 20.97 -25.24 -56.65
C GLU A 254 19.82 -25.42 -57.66
N SER A 255 18.75 -24.63 -57.48
CA SER A 255 17.68 -24.23 -58.45
C SER A 255 16.36 -25.03 -58.41
N PRO A 256 15.20 -24.46 -58.83
CA PRO A 256 14.66 -23.11 -58.68
C PRO A 256 13.28 -23.12 -57.97
N ALA A 257 12.79 -21.92 -57.66
CA ALA A 257 11.49 -21.62 -57.06
C ALA A 257 10.31 -22.45 -57.62
N THR A 258 9.73 -23.29 -56.77
CA THR A 258 8.37 -23.81 -56.94
C THR A 258 7.52 -23.32 -55.78
N THR A 259 6.57 -22.47 -56.13
CA THR A 259 5.40 -22.02 -55.37
C THR A 259 4.78 -23.18 -54.57
N GLU A 260 5.07 -23.24 -53.27
CA GLU A 260 4.37 -24.14 -52.35
C GLU A 260 2.96 -23.60 -52.12
N ALA A 261 2.00 -24.21 -52.79
CA ALA A 261 0.59 -24.07 -52.50
C ALA A 261 0.34 -24.56 -51.06
N PHE A 262 0.18 -23.60 -50.14
CA PHE A 262 -0.03 -23.85 -48.72
C PHE A 262 -1.25 -24.74 -48.46
N GLU A 263 -1.02 -25.81 -47.71
CA GLU A 263 -2.03 -26.78 -47.28
C GLU A 263 -3.12 -26.08 -46.46
N LYS A 264 -4.33 -26.00 -47.04
CA LYS A 264 -5.51 -25.45 -46.37
C LYS A 264 -5.80 -26.25 -45.11
N SER A 265 -5.58 -25.63 -43.96
CA SER A 265 -6.08 -26.10 -42.66
C SER A 265 -7.57 -26.47 -42.77
N ASN A 266 -7.90 -27.75 -42.50
CA ASN A 266 -9.26 -28.30 -42.53
C ASN A 266 -10.17 -27.79 -41.38
N VAL A 267 -9.76 -26.72 -40.68
CA VAL A 267 -10.52 -26.15 -39.56
C VAL A 267 -11.60 -25.21 -40.11
N ALA A 268 -12.86 -25.54 -39.84
CA ALA A 268 -13.99 -24.70 -40.22
C ALA A 268 -13.84 -23.27 -39.66
N PRO A 269 -14.10 -22.21 -40.44
CA PRO A 269 -13.93 -20.84 -40.00
C PRO A 269 -14.83 -20.54 -38.80
N ILE A 270 -14.23 -20.07 -37.71
CA ILE A 270 -14.96 -19.71 -36.49
C ILE A 270 -15.78 -18.44 -36.78
N LYS A 271 -17.11 -18.54 -36.67
CA LYS A 271 -17.98 -17.35 -36.77
C LYS A 271 -17.71 -16.42 -35.60
N TRP A 272 -17.15 -15.26 -35.92
CA TRP A 272 -16.95 -14.20 -34.94
C TRP A 272 -18.29 -13.71 -34.38
N LYS A 273 -18.40 -13.66 -33.04
CA LYS A 273 -19.54 -13.09 -32.33
C LYS A 273 -19.11 -11.83 -31.60
N LYS A 274 -19.75 -10.71 -31.92
CA LYS A 274 -19.54 -9.44 -31.23
C LYS A 274 -19.85 -9.59 -29.75
N ARG A 275 -18.83 -9.48 -28.89
CA ARG A 275 -18.97 -9.53 -27.43
C ARG A 275 -18.51 -8.20 -26.84
N VAL A 276 -19.35 -7.59 -26.01
CA VAL A 276 -18.98 -6.37 -25.28
C VAL A 276 -18.23 -6.78 -24.02
N TYR A 277 -16.99 -6.33 -23.91
CA TYR A 277 -16.16 -6.56 -22.74
C TYR A 277 -16.16 -5.32 -21.82
N ARG A 278 -15.80 -5.52 -20.55
CA ARG A 278 -15.48 -4.43 -19.61
C ARG A 278 -13.98 -4.44 -19.33
N TRP A 279 -13.43 -3.31 -18.93
CA TRP A 279 -11.99 -3.18 -18.70
C TRP A 279 -11.45 -4.19 -17.69
N TYR A 280 -12.17 -4.45 -16.59
CA TYR A 280 -11.73 -5.44 -15.59
C TYR A 280 -11.50 -6.85 -16.16
N GLN A 281 -12.20 -7.21 -17.25
CA GLN A 281 -12.06 -8.52 -17.91
C GLN A 281 -10.73 -8.66 -18.66
N ALA A 282 -9.99 -7.56 -18.85
CA ALA A 282 -8.62 -7.62 -19.33
C ALA A 282 -7.66 -8.10 -18.23
N SER A 283 -7.96 -7.86 -16.96
CA SER A 283 -7.17 -8.44 -15.87
C SER A 283 -7.47 -9.93 -15.71
N SER A 284 -6.51 -10.71 -15.19
CA SER A 284 -6.83 -12.09 -14.82
C SER A 284 -7.78 -12.08 -13.62
N THR A 285 -8.69 -13.05 -13.58
CA THR A 285 -9.63 -13.22 -12.46
C THR A 285 -8.90 -13.33 -11.12
N LEU A 286 -7.77 -14.03 -11.09
CA LEU A 286 -6.93 -14.17 -9.89
C LEU A 286 -6.33 -12.83 -9.45
N SER A 287 -5.67 -12.08 -10.35
CA SER A 287 -5.05 -10.80 -9.98
C SER A 287 -6.09 -9.77 -9.55
N TRP A 288 -7.25 -9.75 -10.23
CA TRP A 288 -8.38 -8.91 -9.84
C TRP A 288 -8.94 -9.29 -8.46
N ALA A 289 -9.19 -10.58 -8.22
CA ALA A 289 -9.69 -11.08 -6.94
C ALA A 289 -8.72 -10.79 -5.80
N VAL A 290 -7.43 -11.08 -5.96
CA VAL A 290 -6.42 -10.79 -4.94
C VAL A 290 -6.34 -9.29 -4.66
N CYS A 291 -6.33 -8.44 -5.69
CA CYS A 291 -6.33 -6.99 -5.54
C CYS A 291 -7.54 -6.50 -4.72
N MET A 292 -8.74 -6.93 -5.09
CA MET A 292 -9.98 -6.53 -4.44
C MET A 292 -10.06 -7.05 -3.01
N THR A 293 -9.72 -8.33 -2.79
CA THR A 293 -9.74 -8.95 -1.46
C THR A 293 -8.75 -8.27 -0.51
N LEU A 294 -7.50 -8.05 -0.93
CA LEU A 294 -6.52 -7.35 -0.09
C LEU A 294 -6.95 -5.92 0.22
N SER A 295 -7.50 -5.20 -0.77
CA SER A 295 -7.97 -3.82 -0.58
C SER A 295 -9.14 -3.75 0.39
N VAL A 296 -10.16 -4.62 0.22
CA VAL A 296 -11.34 -4.66 1.08
C VAL A 296 -10.99 -5.13 2.49
N LEU A 297 -10.18 -6.18 2.65
CA LEU A 297 -9.76 -6.65 3.98
C LEU A 297 -8.96 -5.58 4.74
N THR A 298 -8.07 -4.87 4.06
CA THR A 298 -7.29 -3.78 4.67
C THR A 298 -8.21 -2.62 5.08
N TRP A 299 -9.18 -2.27 4.22
CA TRP A 299 -10.17 -1.24 4.51
C TRP A 299 -11.07 -1.62 5.70
N LEU A 300 -11.55 -2.87 5.75
CA LEU A 300 -12.32 -3.40 6.87
C LEU A 300 -11.51 -3.43 8.17
N THR A 301 -10.23 -3.80 8.11
CA THR A 301 -9.34 -3.74 9.26
C THR A 301 -9.22 -2.30 9.79
N GLY A 302 -9.04 -1.32 8.90
CA GLY A 302 -9.04 0.10 9.28
C GLY A 302 -10.36 0.55 9.91
N LEU A 303 -11.50 0.09 9.38
CA LEU A 303 -12.82 0.39 9.93
C LEU A 303 -12.99 -0.22 11.33
N CYS A 304 -12.54 -1.45 11.55
CA CYS A 304 -12.54 -2.09 12.86
C CYS A 304 -11.67 -1.33 13.87
N LEU A 305 -10.51 -0.82 13.44
CA LEU A 305 -9.65 0.02 14.28
C LEU A 305 -10.34 1.34 14.66
N LEU A 306 -11.01 2.00 13.71
CA LEU A 306 -11.78 3.22 13.96
C LEU A 306 -12.94 2.98 14.94
N VAL A 307 -13.71 1.90 14.76
CA VAL A 307 -14.79 1.54 15.70
C VAL A 307 -14.22 1.27 17.10
N SER A 308 -13.06 0.60 17.18
CA SER A 308 -12.40 0.31 18.45
C SER A 308 -11.92 1.58 19.14
N SER A 309 -11.36 2.55 18.41
CA SER A 309 -10.91 3.82 18.99
C SER A 309 -12.09 4.66 19.49
N VAL A 310 -13.20 4.73 18.74
CA VAL A 310 -14.42 5.46 19.16
C VAL A 310 -15.03 4.81 20.42
N LYS A 311 -15.13 3.47 20.46
CA LYS A 311 -15.60 2.76 21.66
C LYS A 311 -14.69 2.96 22.87
N ARG A 312 -13.37 3.07 22.65
CA ARG A 312 -12.42 3.35 23.72
C ARG A 312 -12.59 4.78 24.23
N TYR A 313 -12.69 5.77 23.35
CA TYR A 313 -12.92 7.17 23.73
C TYR A 313 -14.20 7.33 24.55
N LYS A 314 -15.32 6.73 24.09
CA LYS A 314 -16.59 6.76 24.84
C LYS A 314 -16.46 6.16 26.24
N ARG A 315 -15.67 5.09 26.41
CA ARG A 315 -15.44 4.49 27.74
C ARG A 315 -14.62 5.36 28.68
N LEU A 316 -13.70 6.18 28.14
CA LEU A 316 -12.82 7.01 28.95
C LEU A 316 -13.44 8.35 29.34
N TYR A 317 -14.20 8.96 28.42
CA TYR A 317 -14.68 10.34 28.58
C TYR A 317 -16.21 10.45 28.70
N ASP A 318 -16.94 9.35 28.57
CA ASP A 318 -18.42 9.30 28.50
C ASP A 318 -19.05 10.26 27.46
N GLN A 319 -18.24 10.69 26.48
CA GLN A 319 -18.64 11.60 25.41
C GLN A 319 -18.51 10.96 24.03
N THR A 320 -19.30 11.44 23.08
CA THR A 320 -19.18 11.03 21.67
C THR A 320 -17.90 11.60 21.07
N TYR A 321 -17.12 10.75 20.42
CA TYR A 321 -15.91 11.20 19.74
C TYR A 321 -16.28 11.88 18.42
N THR A 322 -16.36 13.21 18.41
CA THR A 322 -16.70 14.01 17.22
C THR A 322 -15.50 14.19 16.30
N LEU A 323 -15.72 14.50 15.02
CA LEU A 323 -14.64 14.75 14.06
C LEU A 323 -13.75 15.94 14.48
N SER A 324 -14.34 16.98 15.06
CA SER A 324 -13.59 18.12 15.59
C SER A 324 -12.67 17.72 16.75
N SER A 325 -13.16 16.86 17.65
CA SER A 325 -12.35 16.32 18.75
C SER A 325 -11.20 15.46 18.20
N MET A 326 -11.47 14.57 17.23
CA MET A 326 -10.42 13.77 16.57
C MET A 326 -9.34 14.63 15.93
N TRP A 327 -9.74 15.73 15.27
CA TRP A 327 -8.80 16.68 14.67
C TRP A 327 -7.97 17.41 15.74
N SER A 328 -8.60 17.86 16.83
CA SER A 328 -7.90 18.53 17.94
C SER A 328 -6.89 17.63 18.65
N SER A 329 -7.13 16.31 18.68
CA SER A 329 -6.15 15.34 19.18
C SER A 329 -4.89 15.25 18.28
N GLY A 330 -4.95 15.78 17.06
CA GLY A 330 -3.83 15.84 16.13
C GLY A 330 -3.61 14.58 15.29
N VAL A 331 -2.91 14.76 14.17
CA VAL A 331 -2.55 13.69 13.23
C VAL A 331 -1.16 13.16 13.60
N GLY A 332 -1.13 12.02 14.28
CA GLY A 332 0.12 11.38 14.73
C GLY A 332 0.76 12.00 15.99
N ASN A 333 -0.01 12.73 16.81
CA ASN A 333 0.45 13.20 18.12
C ASN A 333 0.44 12.08 19.16
N ILE A 334 1.42 12.10 20.06
CA ILE A 334 1.56 11.14 21.16
C ILE A 334 0.62 11.55 22.29
N SER A 335 -0.17 10.61 22.79
CA SER A 335 -0.98 10.77 24.01
C SER A 335 -1.00 9.44 24.75
N THR A 336 -0.94 9.51 26.08
CA THR A 336 -0.93 8.36 27.00
C THR A 336 -2.13 7.43 26.76
N ASN A 337 -3.31 8.01 26.53
CA ASN A 337 -4.56 7.30 26.30
C ASN A 337 -4.62 6.55 24.95
N ASN A 338 -3.70 6.89 24.04
CA ASN A 338 -3.60 6.34 22.70
C ASN A 338 -2.44 5.33 22.55
N LEU A 339 -1.85 4.86 23.64
CA LEU A 339 -0.80 3.84 23.62
C LEU A 339 -1.39 2.42 23.63
N ILE A 340 -0.92 1.58 22.72
CA ILE A 340 -1.27 0.17 22.59
C ILE A 340 -0.26 -0.67 23.39
N GLY A 341 -0.72 -1.39 24.40
CA GLY A 341 0.10 -2.33 25.17
C GLY A 341 0.73 -1.79 26.45
N SER A 342 0.15 -0.74 27.06
CA SER A 342 0.64 -0.11 28.29
C SER A 342 0.49 -0.94 29.58
N THR A 343 -0.01 -2.18 29.52
CA THR A 343 -0.29 -3.01 30.71
C THR A 343 0.79 -4.05 30.95
N GLY A 344 1.51 -3.93 32.08
CA GLY A 344 2.23 -4.97 32.84
C GLY A 344 3.31 -5.80 32.13
N ASN A 345 2.98 -6.45 31.03
CA ASN A 345 3.86 -7.28 30.20
C ASN A 345 3.99 -6.63 28.82
N GLY A 346 4.71 -5.50 28.76
CA GLY A 346 4.91 -4.73 27.54
C GLY A 346 5.45 -5.59 26.39
N ARG A 347 5.03 -5.30 25.16
CA ARG A 347 5.61 -5.93 23.96
C ARG A 347 7.07 -5.54 23.83
N SER A 348 7.91 -6.46 23.36
CA SER A 348 9.30 -6.13 23.04
C SER A 348 9.36 -5.03 21.97
N LEU A 349 10.43 -4.22 22.00
CA LEU A 349 10.66 -3.15 21.01
C LEU A 349 10.54 -3.68 19.57
N LEU A 350 11.12 -4.86 19.31
CA LEU A 350 11.05 -5.50 17.99
C LEU A 350 9.60 -5.81 17.58
N ALA A 351 8.77 -6.32 18.51
CA ALA A 351 7.37 -6.62 18.21
C ALA A 351 6.58 -5.34 17.87
N ASN A 352 6.83 -4.23 18.56
CA ASN A 352 6.21 -2.94 18.25
C ASN A 352 6.69 -2.37 16.90
N VAL A 353 7.98 -2.49 16.59
CA VAL A 353 8.55 -2.11 15.28
C VAL A 353 7.88 -2.88 14.15
N LEU A 354 7.74 -4.20 14.29
CA LEU A 354 7.08 -5.04 13.29
C LEU A 354 5.60 -4.69 13.15
N LEU A 355 4.90 -4.46 14.27
CA LEU A 355 3.48 -4.10 14.25
C LEU A 355 3.22 -2.78 13.51
N ALA A 356 4.00 -1.73 13.80
CA ALA A 356 3.85 -0.42 13.15
C ALA A 356 4.17 -0.46 11.64
N ASN A 357 5.01 -1.41 11.19
CA ASN A 357 5.44 -1.51 9.79
C ASN A 357 4.70 -2.57 8.97
N THR A 358 4.00 -3.52 9.60
CA THR A 358 3.25 -4.58 8.90
C THR A 358 2.22 -4.02 7.89
N PRO A 359 1.44 -2.96 8.21
CA PRO A 359 0.53 -2.35 7.25
C PRO A 359 1.23 -1.85 5.98
N GLN A 360 2.48 -1.39 6.08
CA GLN A 360 3.24 -0.84 4.94
C GLN A 360 3.55 -1.92 3.90
N ILE A 361 3.82 -3.15 4.34
CA ILE A 361 4.06 -4.29 3.46
C ILE A 361 2.76 -4.61 2.69
N ILE A 362 1.63 -4.65 3.38
CA ILE A 362 0.32 -4.95 2.77
C ILE A 362 -0.04 -3.91 1.71
N ILE A 363 0.13 -2.61 2.00
CA ILE A 363 -0.13 -1.53 1.03
C ILE A 363 0.78 -1.67 -0.19
N SER A 364 2.04 -2.06 -0.01
CA SER A 364 2.97 -2.31 -1.12
C SER A 364 2.48 -3.44 -2.04
N PHE A 365 1.98 -4.54 -1.48
CA PHE A 365 1.38 -5.62 -2.27
C PHE A 365 0.10 -5.15 -2.99
N ILE A 366 -0.76 -4.38 -2.32
CA ILE A 366 -1.94 -3.78 -2.95
C ILE A 366 -1.52 -2.95 -4.16
N TYR A 367 -0.50 -2.09 -4.03
CA TYR A 367 0.03 -1.32 -5.15
C TYR A 367 0.48 -2.21 -6.32
N LEU A 368 1.22 -3.29 -6.07
CA LEU A 368 1.66 -4.20 -7.13
C LEU A 368 0.49 -4.82 -7.90
N TYR A 369 -0.53 -5.33 -7.19
CA TYR A 369 -1.71 -5.90 -7.82
C TYR A 369 -2.57 -4.86 -8.53
N TYR A 370 -2.73 -3.68 -7.92
CA TYR A 370 -3.46 -2.55 -8.51
C TYR A 370 -2.79 -2.11 -9.80
N ASN A 371 -1.47 -1.90 -9.78
CA ASN A 371 -0.67 -1.51 -10.92
C ASN A 371 -0.75 -2.56 -12.05
N ASN A 372 -0.67 -3.85 -11.70
CA ASN A 372 -0.84 -4.95 -12.66
C ASN A 372 -2.25 -4.95 -13.28
N CYS A 373 -3.30 -4.78 -12.48
CA CYS A 373 -4.68 -4.71 -13.00
C CYS A 373 -4.85 -3.53 -13.96
N LEU A 374 -4.41 -2.33 -13.56
CA LEU A 374 -4.54 -1.13 -14.37
C LEU A 374 -3.71 -1.21 -15.66
N THR A 375 -2.51 -1.79 -15.58
CA THR A 375 -1.67 -2.07 -16.76
C THR A 375 -2.42 -2.94 -17.76
N ARG A 376 -2.97 -4.08 -17.31
CA ARG A 376 -3.70 -5.00 -18.20
C ARG A 376 -4.94 -4.38 -18.83
N MET A 377 -5.66 -3.55 -18.09
CA MET A 377 -6.81 -2.80 -18.63
C MET A 377 -6.40 -1.87 -19.77
N LEU A 378 -5.31 -1.12 -19.59
CA LEU A 378 -4.80 -0.19 -20.59
C LEU A 378 -4.19 -0.90 -21.79
N LEU A 379 -3.50 -2.04 -21.58
CA LEU A 379 -3.02 -2.88 -22.68
C LEU A 379 -4.19 -3.44 -23.50
N GLY A 380 -5.26 -3.89 -22.85
CA GLY A 380 -6.48 -4.33 -23.53
C GLY A 380 -7.16 -3.20 -24.33
N GLN A 381 -7.17 -1.98 -23.78
CA GLN A 381 -7.65 -0.80 -24.51
C GLN A 381 -6.79 -0.51 -25.74
N GLU A 382 -5.47 -0.41 -25.58
CA GLU A 382 -4.55 -0.13 -26.68
C GLU A 382 -4.65 -1.20 -27.79
N TYR A 383 -4.76 -2.47 -27.42
CA TYR A 383 -4.93 -3.57 -28.35
C TYR A 383 -6.25 -3.47 -29.15
N THR A 384 -7.37 -3.23 -28.48
CA THR A 384 -8.69 -3.14 -29.15
C THR A 384 -8.85 -1.88 -30.01
N ASP A 385 -8.09 -0.82 -29.72
CA ASP A 385 -8.12 0.45 -30.45
C ASP A 385 -7.61 0.31 -31.91
N TYR A 386 -6.70 -0.64 -32.17
CA TYR A 386 -6.23 -0.97 -33.53
C TYR A 386 -7.33 -1.50 -34.45
N ALA A 387 -8.48 -1.94 -33.92
CA ALA A 387 -9.62 -2.38 -34.75
C ALA A 387 -10.35 -1.22 -35.44
N ARG A 388 -10.28 -0.01 -34.86
CA ARG A 388 -11.04 1.14 -35.33
C ARG A 388 -10.17 2.17 -36.01
N HIS A 389 -9.07 2.49 -35.34
CA HIS A 389 -8.20 3.57 -35.72
C HIS A 389 -6.92 3.02 -36.31
N ARG A 390 -6.48 3.64 -37.40
CA ARG A 390 -5.14 3.42 -37.94
C ARG A 390 -4.14 4.18 -37.07
N LYS A 391 -3.24 3.47 -36.40
CA LYS A 391 -2.33 4.04 -35.39
C LYS A 391 -0.94 3.41 -35.49
N PRO A 392 0.14 4.20 -35.35
CA PRO A 392 1.49 3.65 -35.29
C PRO A 392 1.72 2.90 -33.98
N LEU A 393 2.60 1.90 -34.01
CA LEU A 393 2.98 1.13 -32.83
C LEU A 393 3.71 2.00 -31.80
N ARG A 394 3.39 1.79 -30.53
CA ARG A 394 4.12 2.38 -29.40
C ARG A 394 5.16 1.38 -28.91
N VAL A 395 6.44 1.66 -29.15
CA VAL A 395 7.56 0.75 -28.91
C VAL A 395 8.64 1.38 -28.02
N SER A 396 9.53 0.56 -27.48
CA SER A 396 10.64 0.96 -26.63
C SER A 396 11.76 1.66 -27.41
N ARG A 397 11.99 1.28 -28.68
CA ARG A 397 12.98 1.90 -29.58
C ARG A 397 12.34 2.16 -30.94
N PRO A 398 11.78 3.35 -31.18
CA PRO A 398 11.02 3.62 -32.40
C PRO A 398 11.91 3.64 -33.65
N LYS A 399 11.39 3.09 -34.74
CA LYS A 399 11.91 3.22 -36.10
C LYS A 399 10.76 3.66 -37.02
N GLY A 400 11.06 4.38 -38.10
CA GLY A 400 10.02 4.84 -39.04
C GLY A 400 8.96 5.74 -38.39
N GLU A 401 7.67 5.43 -38.60
CA GLU A 401 6.54 6.19 -38.03
C GLU A 401 6.12 5.73 -36.63
N GLN A 402 6.82 4.76 -36.03
CA GLN A 402 6.55 4.27 -34.69
C GLN A 402 6.74 5.36 -33.62
N ARG A 403 5.99 5.26 -32.52
CA ARG A 403 6.07 6.19 -31.40
C ARG A 403 6.86 5.58 -30.25
N SER A 404 7.68 6.38 -29.57
CA SER A 404 8.32 5.95 -28.33
C SER A 404 7.29 5.73 -27.21
N THR A 405 7.48 4.69 -26.41
CA THR A 405 6.72 4.47 -25.19
C THR A 405 7.06 5.48 -24.09
N TYR A 406 6.19 5.57 -23.08
CA TYR A 406 6.48 6.30 -21.85
C TYR A 406 7.63 5.61 -21.10
N ARG A 407 8.48 6.38 -20.40
CA ARG A 407 9.52 5.81 -19.52
C ARG A 407 8.95 4.90 -18.42
N LEU A 408 7.68 5.07 -18.07
CA LEU A 408 6.89 4.22 -17.19
C LEU A 408 5.84 3.50 -18.03
N GLN A 409 5.68 2.18 -17.90
CA GLN A 409 4.80 1.36 -18.75
C GLN A 409 3.35 1.89 -18.86
N LEU A 410 2.84 2.54 -17.80
CA LEU A 410 1.56 3.26 -17.78
C LEU A 410 1.68 4.73 -18.20
N PRO A 411 0.69 5.27 -18.95
CA PRO A 411 0.56 6.71 -19.20
C PRO A 411 0.54 7.54 -17.91
N TYR A 412 1.22 8.69 -17.90
CA TYR A 412 1.37 9.56 -16.73
C TYR A 412 0.04 9.99 -16.08
N ARG A 413 -1.03 10.13 -16.87
CA ARG A 413 -2.39 10.43 -16.38
C ARG A 413 -2.97 9.37 -15.42
N TYR A 414 -2.42 8.16 -15.42
CA TYR A 414 -2.81 7.07 -14.53
C TYR A 414 -1.74 6.78 -13.48
N SER A 415 -0.46 6.76 -13.88
CA SER A 415 0.64 6.42 -12.97
C SER A 415 0.91 7.50 -11.94
N VAL A 416 0.88 8.80 -12.31
CA VAL A 416 1.15 9.89 -11.35
C VAL A 416 0.08 9.94 -10.25
N PRO A 417 -1.24 9.99 -10.56
CA PRO A 417 -2.27 9.96 -9.51
C PRO A 417 -2.19 8.70 -8.64
N LEU A 418 -1.91 7.53 -9.23
CA LEU A 418 -1.77 6.28 -8.49
C LEU A 418 -0.59 6.33 -7.52
N MET A 419 0.60 6.75 -7.98
CA MET A 419 1.79 6.85 -7.14
C MET A 419 1.61 7.88 -6.03
N THR A 420 1.04 9.05 -6.35
CA THR A 420 0.74 10.08 -5.34
C THR A 420 -0.25 9.56 -4.30
N ALA A 421 -1.36 8.95 -4.72
CA ALA A 421 -2.36 8.42 -3.79
C ALA A 421 -1.80 7.32 -2.90
N MET A 422 -0.95 6.44 -3.43
CA MET A 422 -0.27 5.39 -2.65
C MET A 422 0.74 5.98 -1.68
N ALA A 423 1.53 6.97 -2.09
CA ALA A 423 2.48 7.64 -1.20
C ALA A 423 1.76 8.34 -0.03
N VAL A 424 0.65 9.03 -0.32
CA VAL A 424 -0.21 9.64 0.70
C VAL A 424 -0.80 8.57 1.63
N LEU A 425 -1.29 7.45 1.09
CA LEU A 425 -1.83 6.36 1.90
C LEU A 425 -0.76 5.74 2.82
N HIS A 426 0.45 5.46 2.31
CA HIS A 426 1.58 4.99 3.10
C HIS A 426 1.91 5.95 4.25
N TRP A 427 1.96 7.26 3.96
CA TRP A 427 2.24 8.30 4.94
C TRP A 427 1.14 8.40 6.01
N LEU A 428 -0.14 8.41 5.61
CA LEU A 428 -1.27 8.47 6.55
C LEU A 428 -1.33 7.22 7.44
N VAL A 429 -1.04 6.04 6.90
CA VAL A 429 -1.01 4.80 7.69
C VAL A 429 0.17 4.81 8.66
N ALA A 430 1.32 5.37 8.29
CA ALA A 430 2.45 5.58 9.21
C ALA A 430 2.12 6.56 10.35
N ARG A 431 1.18 7.50 10.13
CA ARG A 431 0.64 8.36 11.19
C ARG A 431 -0.51 7.74 11.97
N SER A 432 -1.11 6.66 11.46
CA SER A 432 -2.23 5.95 12.09
C SER A 432 -1.77 5.02 13.20
N ILE A 433 -0.66 4.31 13.00
CA ILE A 433 -0.01 3.45 13.98
C ILE A 433 1.49 3.75 13.91
N PHE A 434 2.07 4.24 15.00
CA PHE A 434 3.47 4.65 15.06
C PHE A 434 4.13 4.11 16.33
N LEU A 435 5.44 3.87 16.26
CA LEU A 435 6.22 3.42 17.41
C LEU A 435 6.41 4.58 18.40
N VAL A 436 6.25 4.29 19.69
CA VAL A 436 6.54 5.22 20.79
C VAL A 436 7.41 4.51 21.82
N GLU A 437 8.50 5.16 22.22
CA GLU A 437 9.34 4.73 23.33
C GLU A 437 9.41 5.89 24.32
N VAL A 438 9.05 5.63 25.58
CA VAL A 438 9.06 6.61 26.66
C VAL A 438 10.10 6.17 27.69
N ASN A 439 11.03 7.07 27.99
CA ASN A 439 12.01 6.91 29.04
C ASN A 439 11.52 7.68 30.27
N PRO A 440 11.07 7.01 31.35
CA PRO A 440 10.64 7.71 32.54
C PRO A 440 11.84 8.30 33.28
N TYR A 441 11.66 9.49 33.81
CA TYR A 441 12.60 10.18 34.68
C TYR A 441 12.04 10.14 36.10
N ASP A 442 12.88 9.79 37.08
CA ASP A 442 12.49 9.92 38.49
C ASP A 442 12.52 11.39 38.93
N TYR A 443 12.01 11.70 40.13
CA TYR A 443 11.99 13.08 40.64
C TYR A 443 13.39 13.74 40.75
N ASP A 444 14.44 12.92 40.84
CA ASP A 444 15.84 13.38 40.83
C ASP A 444 16.38 13.70 39.44
N GLY A 445 15.57 13.55 38.38
CA GLY A 445 15.97 13.75 36.99
C GLY A 445 16.81 12.60 36.42
N VAL A 446 16.90 11.48 37.12
CA VAL A 446 17.62 10.27 36.69
C VAL A 446 16.71 9.43 35.80
N VAL A 447 17.23 9.00 34.65
CA VAL A 447 16.50 8.10 33.73
C VAL A 447 16.41 6.71 34.36
N LEU A 448 15.19 6.19 34.47
CA LEU A 448 14.93 4.85 34.96
C LEU A 448 15.29 3.79 33.91
N ILE A 449 15.69 2.60 34.39
CA ILE A 449 16.08 1.48 33.52
C ILE A 449 14.86 0.91 32.77
N ASP A 450 13.69 0.97 33.40
CA ASP A 450 12.44 0.42 32.85
C ASP A 450 11.82 1.36 31.81
N LYS A 451 12.16 1.10 30.55
CA LYS A 451 11.61 1.82 29.39
C LYS A 451 10.23 1.29 29.00
N ILE A 452 9.35 2.19 28.56
CA ILE A 452 8.03 1.84 28.04
C ILE A 452 8.09 1.86 26.51
N SER A 453 8.07 0.68 25.88
CA SER A 453 7.92 0.55 24.42
C SER A 453 6.49 0.16 24.05
N ALA A 454 5.84 0.97 23.22
CA ALA A 454 4.47 0.76 22.78
C ALA A 454 4.25 1.25 21.33
N CYS A 455 3.08 0.98 20.77
CA CYS A 455 2.62 1.65 19.55
C CYS A 455 1.58 2.70 19.91
N GLY A 456 1.77 3.95 19.49
CA GLY A 456 0.72 4.97 19.50
C GLY A 456 -0.22 4.81 18.31
N TYR A 457 -1.46 5.27 18.45
CA TYR A 457 -2.38 5.39 17.31
C TYR A 457 -3.03 6.78 17.23
N SER A 458 -3.36 7.22 16.01
CA SER A 458 -4.11 8.47 15.78
C SER A 458 -5.43 8.18 15.08
N THR A 459 -6.54 8.53 15.73
CA THR A 459 -7.88 8.29 15.17
C THR A 459 -8.12 9.11 13.90
N MET A 460 -7.66 10.36 13.86
CA MET A 460 -7.80 11.20 12.67
C MET A 460 -7.01 10.65 11.47
N ALA A 461 -5.79 10.15 11.70
CA ALA A 461 -5.00 9.52 10.64
C ALA A 461 -5.70 8.26 10.09
N ILE A 462 -6.36 7.47 10.94
CA ILE A 462 -7.16 6.31 10.51
C ILE A 462 -8.32 6.76 9.62
N VAL A 463 -9.06 7.80 10.01
CA VAL A 463 -10.17 8.36 9.20
C VAL A 463 -9.67 8.80 7.83
N LEU A 464 -8.60 9.59 7.78
CA LEU A 464 -8.02 10.06 6.51
C LEU A 464 -7.53 8.89 5.65
N SER A 465 -6.90 7.87 6.25
CA SER A 465 -6.46 6.66 5.56
C SER A 465 -7.65 5.90 4.94
N LEU A 466 -8.77 5.79 5.66
CA LEU A 466 -9.99 5.14 5.17
C LEU A 466 -10.64 5.91 4.01
N MET A 467 -10.62 7.25 4.06
CA MET A 467 -11.12 8.08 2.97
C MET A 467 -10.27 7.91 1.71
N VAL A 468 -8.95 8.05 1.82
CA VAL A 468 -8.03 7.92 0.67
C VAL A 468 -8.10 6.51 0.06
N SER A 469 -8.05 5.46 0.90
CA SER A 469 -8.17 4.08 0.43
C SER A 469 -9.55 3.79 -0.19
N GLY A 470 -10.64 4.33 0.35
CA GLY A 470 -11.97 4.24 -0.25
C GLY A 470 -12.03 4.85 -1.65
N VAL A 471 -11.45 6.05 -1.83
CA VAL A 471 -11.36 6.72 -3.14
C VAL A 471 -10.55 5.89 -4.14
N ILE A 472 -9.42 5.31 -3.71
CA ILE A 472 -8.59 4.43 -4.54
C ILE A 472 -9.39 3.20 -5.01
N ILE A 473 -10.11 2.53 -4.11
CA ILE A 473 -10.93 1.36 -4.44
C ILE A 473 -12.04 1.73 -5.44
N LEU A 474 -12.76 2.82 -5.18
CA LEU A 474 -13.81 3.32 -6.07
C LEU A 474 -13.26 3.71 -7.44
N ALA A 475 -12.08 4.32 -7.51
CA ALA A 475 -11.44 4.66 -8.77
C ALA A 475 -11.12 3.41 -9.61
N LEU A 476 -10.60 2.34 -9.00
CA LEU A 476 -10.34 1.08 -9.70
C LEU A 476 -11.62 0.43 -10.21
N LEU A 477 -12.68 0.41 -9.38
CA LEU A 477 -13.98 -0.12 -9.77
C LEU A 477 -14.58 0.69 -10.92
N ALA A 478 -14.51 2.02 -10.86
CA ALA A 478 -15.01 2.91 -11.91
C ALA A 478 -14.25 2.71 -13.23
N VAL A 479 -12.92 2.61 -13.18
CA VAL A 479 -12.10 2.33 -14.37
C VAL A 479 -12.38 0.92 -14.90
N GLY A 480 -12.45 -0.09 -14.03
CA GLY A 480 -12.74 -1.47 -14.40
C GLY A 480 -14.14 -1.67 -15.00
N ALA A 481 -15.12 -0.85 -14.60
CA ALA A 481 -16.48 -0.88 -15.11
C ALA A 481 -16.63 -0.25 -16.51
N ARG A 482 -15.62 0.51 -16.99
CA ARG A 482 -15.63 1.09 -18.33
C ARG A 482 -15.82 0.00 -19.38
N ARG A 483 -16.62 0.30 -20.40
CA ARG A 483 -16.85 -0.61 -21.52
C ARG A 483 -15.63 -0.61 -22.41
N LEU A 484 -15.24 -1.81 -22.82
CA LEU A 484 -14.26 -2.02 -23.87
C LEU A 484 -15.02 -2.19 -25.19
N GLU A 485 -14.32 -1.82 -26.24
CA GLU A 485 -14.84 -1.74 -27.58
C GLU A 485 -14.86 -3.14 -28.21
N PRO A 486 -16.00 -3.60 -28.75
CA PRO A 486 -16.22 -5.02 -29.04
C PRO A 486 -15.67 -5.49 -30.39
N ASP A 487 -14.95 -4.64 -31.13
CA ASP A 487 -14.63 -4.88 -32.56
C ASP A 487 -13.43 -5.82 -32.76
N MET A 488 -12.79 -6.27 -31.66
CA MET A 488 -11.70 -7.25 -31.66
C MET A 488 -11.77 -8.13 -30.40
N PRO A 489 -11.41 -9.42 -30.47
CA PRO A 489 -11.34 -10.26 -29.28
C PRO A 489 -10.25 -9.77 -28.32
N LEU A 490 -10.50 -9.92 -27.02
CA LEU A 490 -9.61 -9.42 -25.97
C LEU A 490 -8.41 -10.35 -25.77
N ALA A 491 -7.24 -9.96 -26.28
CA ALA A 491 -5.98 -10.67 -26.05
C ALA A 491 -5.33 -10.30 -24.69
N SER A 492 -5.60 -9.11 -24.15
CA SER A 492 -4.99 -8.61 -22.90
C SER A 492 -3.45 -8.75 -22.92
N SER A 493 -2.86 -9.55 -22.03
CA SER A 493 -1.42 -9.81 -21.92
C SER A 493 -1.01 -11.19 -22.45
N CYS A 494 -1.89 -11.88 -23.20
CA CYS A 494 -1.57 -13.19 -23.77
C CYS A 494 -0.78 -13.00 -25.06
N SER A 495 0.52 -13.33 -25.03
CA SER A 495 1.39 -13.18 -26.19
C SER A 495 0.92 -14.02 -27.39
N LEU A 496 0.46 -15.25 -27.15
CA LEU A 496 -0.06 -16.12 -28.21
C LEU A 496 -1.30 -15.54 -28.92
N ALA A 497 -2.19 -14.88 -28.16
CA ALA A 497 -3.36 -14.22 -28.73
C ALA A 497 -2.99 -13.01 -29.60
N ILE A 498 -1.96 -12.26 -29.19
CA ILE A 498 -1.43 -11.13 -29.94
C ILE A 498 -0.68 -11.61 -31.19
N ALA A 499 0.16 -12.64 -31.09
CA ALA A 499 0.89 -13.24 -32.21
C ALA A 499 -0.05 -13.75 -33.31
N ALA A 500 -1.16 -14.41 -32.92
CA ALA A 500 -2.17 -14.88 -33.87
C ALA A 500 -2.85 -13.74 -34.66
N ALA A 501 -2.85 -12.52 -34.14
CA ALA A 501 -3.35 -11.36 -34.86
C ALA A 501 -2.32 -10.77 -35.84
N CYS A 502 -1.03 -11.09 -35.72
CA CYS A 502 0.08 -10.44 -36.45
C CYS A 502 0.48 -11.14 -37.77
N HIS A 503 -0.34 -12.06 -38.29
CA HIS A 503 -0.05 -12.68 -39.60
C HIS A 503 -0.50 -11.77 -40.73
N THR A 504 0.41 -11.40 -41.64
CA THR A 504 0.13 -10.61 -42.85
C THR A 504 0.01 -11.53 -44.07
N LEU A 505 -0.62 -11.07 -45.15
CA LEU A 505 -0.78 -11.83 -46.41
C LEU A 505 0.49 -11.84 -47.29
N GLY A 506 1.68 -11.77 -46.68
CA GLY A 506 2.97 -11.90 -47.37
C GLY A 506 3.31 -10.80 -48.38
N ARG A 507 2.68 -9.61 -48.29
CA ARG A 507 2.76 -8.56 -49.30
C ARG A 507 3.17 -7.17 -48.80
N GLU A 508 3.51 -7.04 -47.52
CA GLU A 508 3.88 -5.78 -46.87
C GLU A 508 5.21 -5.99 -46.13
N GLU A 509 6.34 -5.82 -46.82
CA GLU A 509 7.65 -5.66 -46.17
C GLU A 509 7.61 -4.42 -45.27
N ASP A 510 8.20 -4.50 -44.08
CA ASP A 510 8.26 -3.43 -43.06
C ASP A 510 6.90 -2.95 -42.50
N ALA A 511 5.87 -3.80 -42.49
CA ALA A 511 4.56 -3.48 -41.94
C ALA A 511 4.62 -2.95 -40.49
N GLU A 512 5.59 -3.40 -39.68
CA GLU A 512 5.80 -2.90 -38.31
C GLU A 512 6.15 -1.41 -38.23
N LEU A 513 6.71 -0.81 -39.29
CA LEU A 513 7.15 0.59 -39.30
C LEU A 513 6.02 1.57 -39.62
N LEU A 514 4.88 1.06 -40.07
CA LEU A 514 3.76 1.84 -40.59
C LEU A 514 2.58 1.90 -39.61
N PRO A 515 1.66 2.86 -39.76
CA PRO A 515 0.42 2.90 -39.02
C PRO A 515 -0.49 1.71 -39.35
N LEU A 516 -0.78 0.89 -38.34
CA LEU A 516 -1.50 -0.37 -38.46
C LEU A 516 -3.00 -0.21 -38.16
N LYS A 517 -3.81 -1.05 -38.81
CA LYS A 517 -5.23 -1.25 -38.48
C LYS A 517 -5.63 -2.70 -38.68
N TYR A 518 -6.44 -3.24 -37.77
CA TYR A 518 -6.99 -4.58 -37.89
C TYR A 518 -8.21 -4.59 -38.83
N GLY A 519 -8.30 -5.59 -39.72
CA GLY A 519 -9.42 -5.69 -40.65
C GLY A 519 -9.52 -7.01 -41.40
N VAL A 520 -10.57 -7.12 -42.21
CA VAL A 520 -10.74 -8.22 -43.17
C VAL A 520 -10.19 -7.76 -44.51
N VAL A 521 -9.26 -8.52 -45.08
CA VAL A 521 -8.79 -8.30 -46.46
C VAL A 521 -9.63 -9.17 -47.37
N THR A 522 -10.40 -8.56 -48.26
CA THR A 522 -11.08 -9.27 -49.35
C THR A 522 -10.15 -9.25 -50.56
N GLY A 523 -9.66 -10.42 -50.97
CA GLY A 523 -8.89 -10.56 -52.21
C GLY A 523 -9.79 -10.32 -53.42
N GLU A 524 -9.91 -9.08 -53.84
CA GLU A 524 -10.37 -8.72 -55.18
C GLU A 524 -9.29 -7.82 -55.76
N ASP A 525 -8.54 -8.36 -56.72
CA ASP A 525 -8.05 -7.71 -57.95
C ASP A 525 -6.83 -8.49 -58.48
N SER A 526 -7.10 -9.59 -59.16
CA SER A 526 -6.11 -10.38 -59.93
C SER A 526 -5.97 -9.88 -61.37
N ASN A 527 -6.21 -8.58 -61.65
CA ASN A 527 -5.94 -7.96 -62.95
C ASN A 527 -5.44 -6.53 -62.75
N CYS A 528 -4.14 -6.39 -62.49
CA CYS A 528 -3.41 -5.16 -62.75
C CYS A 528 -2.29 -5.52 -63.73
N GLU A 529 -2.62 -5.61 -65.02
CA GLU A 529 -1.62 -5.50 -66.07
C GLU A 529 -1.25 -4.01 -66.25
N ASP A 530 0.02 -3.80 -66.54
CA ASP A 530 0.70 -2.58 -66.98
C ASP A 530 1.12 -1.53 -65.94
N GLY A 531 2.43 -1.53 -65.67
CA GLY A 531 3.26 -0.33 -65.71
C GLY A 531 3.33 0.53 -64.45
N TRP A 532 4.41 0.33 -63.69
CA TRP A 532 5.04 1.27 -62.75
C TRP A 532 4.37 1.45 -61.36
N GLU A 533 5.17 1.14 -60.33
CA GLU A 533 5.01 1.44 -58.90
C GLU A 533 3.85 0.75 -58.15
N HIS A 534 4.09 -0.50 -57.76
CA HIS A 534 3.19 -1.29 -56.91
C HIS A 534 3.18 -0.77 -55.46
N ALA A 535 2.26 0.14 -55.16
CA ALA A 535 1.62 0.22 -53.85
C ALA A 535 0.18 -0.26 -54.02
N CYS A 536 -0.09 -1.55 -53.79
CA CYS A 536 -1.46 -2.04 -53.67
C CYS A 536 -2.07 -1.39 -52.42
N SER A 537 -2.66 -0.21 -52.62
CA SER A 537 -3.52 0.43 -51.64
C SER A 537 -4.63 -0.57 -51.28
N ALA A 538 -4.69 -1.00 -50.03
CA ALA A 538 -5.93 -1.48 -49.43
C ALA A 538 -6.94 -0.31 -49.34
N LYS A 539 -7.37 0.21 -50.50
CA LYS A 539 -8.31 1.32 -50.68
C LYS A 539 -9.72 0.97 -50.21
N ARG A 540 -9.97 -0.28 -49.78
CA ARG A 540 -11.23 -0.75 -49.21
C ARG A 540 -11.03 -1.71 -48.04
N LEU A 541 -10.54 -1.21 -46.91
CA LEU A 541 -10.94 -1.77 -45.62
C LEU A 541 -12.43 -1.45 -45.42
N ARG A 542 -13.33 -2.30 -45.92
CA ARG A 542 -14.78 -2.13 -45.68
C ARG A 542 -15.07 -2.41 -44.20
N HIS A 543 -15.57 -1.40 -43.49
CA HIS A 543 -16.21 -1.59 -42.19
C HIS A 543 -17.52 -2.35 -42.40
N TRP A 544 -17.51 -3.67 -42.18
CA TRP A 544 -18.75 -4.43 -42.09
C TRP A 544 -19.39 -4.19 -40.72
N SER A 545 -20.27 -3.18 -40.65
CA SER A 545 -21.33 -3.18 -39.63
C SER A 545 -22.32 -4.27 -40.03
N MET A 546 -22.22 -5.43 -39.39
CA MET A 546 -23.18 -6.53 -39.54
C MET A 546 -24.47 -6.18 -38.79
N ASP A 547 -25.24 -5.21 -39.30
CA ASP A 547 -26.66 -5.10 -38.98
C ASP A 547 -27.42 -6.10 -39.86
N GLY A 548 -28.10 -7.05 -39.24
CA GLY A 548 -28.65 -8.26 -39.86
C GLY A 548 -29.91 -8.04 -40.71
N SER A 549 -30.06 -6.89 -41.37
CA SER A 549 -31.35 -6.45 -41.92
C SER A 549 -31.37 -6.14 -43.41
N ARG A 550 -30.30 -6.41 -44.19
CA ARG A 550 -30.37 -6.31 -45.67
C ARG A 550 -29.79 -7.53 -46.39
N ARG A 551 -30.67 -8.30 -47.04
CA ARG A 551 -30.30 -9.38 -47.97
C ARG A 551 -29.67 -8.78 -49.24
N PRO A 552 -28.54 -9.30 -49.77
CA PRO A 552 -28.12 -8.99 -51.12
C PRO A 552 -29.00 -9.72 -52.13
N LYS A 553 -29.39 -9.02 -53.20
CA LYS A 553 -30.09 -9.62 -54.36
C LYS A 553 -29.16 -10.63 -55.04
N GLN A 554 -29.73 -11.80 -55.33
CA GLN A 554 -29.07 -12.95 -55.91
C GLN A 554 -28.84 -12.70 -57.41
N GLY A 555 -27.62 -12.32 -57.79
CA GLY A 555 -27.13 -12.36 -59.16
C GLY A 555 -26.18 -13.54 -59.32
N TYR A 556 -26.47 -14.42 -60.27
CA TYR A 556 -25.65 -15.58 -60.62
C TYR A 556 -24.24 -15.15 -61.04
N LEU A 557 -23.20 -15.62 -60.36
CA LEU A 557 -21.82 -15.66 -60.84
C LEU A 557 -21.11 -16.86 -60.19
N ASN A 558 -20.80 -17.85 -61.02
CA ASN A 558 -19.95 -18.98 -60.66
C ASN A 558 -18.51 -18.49 -60.52
N GLY A 559 -18.03 -18.38 -59.27
CA GLY A 559 -16.63 -18.13 -58.95
C GLY A 559 -16.33 -18.68 -57.56
N LYS A 560 -15.30 -19.53 -57.44
CA LYS A 560 -14.82 -20.04 -56.15
C LYS A 560 -14.35 -18.86 -55.30
N PHE A 561 -15.12 -18.50 -54.27
CA PHE A 561 -14.70 -17.53 -53.26
C PHE A 561 -13.56 -18.12 -52.43
N GLU A 562 -12.39 -17.50 -52.46
CA GLU A 562 -11.40 -17.66 -51.38
C GLU A 562 -11.98 -17.08 -50.09
N SER A 563 -11.80 -17.80 -48.99
CA SER A 563 -12.30 -17.43 -47.68
C SER A 563 -11.67 -16.12 -47.20
N PRO A 564 -12.44 -15.12 -46.74
CA PRO A 564 -11.87 -13.88 -46.21
C PRO A 564 -11.03 -14.16 -44.96
N HIS A 565 -9.77 -13.71 -44.97
CA HIS A 565 -8.85 -13.81 -43.84
C HIS A 565 -8.82 -12.49 -43.06
N MET A 566 -8.79 -12.59 -41.73
CA MET A 566 -8.74 -11.44 -40.81
C MET A 566 -7.30 -11.30 -40.30
N CYS A 567 -6.66 -10.17 -40.60
CA CYS A 567 -5.23 -9.94 -40.38
C CYS A 567 -4.98 -8.49 -39.94
N LEU A 568 -3.87 -8.24 -39.24
CA LEU A 568 -3.32 -6.89 -39.12
C LEU A 568 -2.78 -6.47 -40.49
N VAL A 569 -3.16 -5.28 -40.96
CA VAL A 569 -2.73 -4.75 -42.26
C VAL A 569 -2.01 -3.41 -42.04
N GLY A 570 -0.79 -3.32 -42.55
CA GLY A 570 0.07 -2.15 -42.52
C GLY A 570 0.15 -1.51 -43.89
N VAL A 571 -0.75 -0.57 -44.17
CA VAL A 571 -0.72 0.16 -45.44
C VAL A 571 0.31 1.30 -45.32
N ALA A 572 1.11 1.57 -46.36
CA ALA A 572 1.89 2.81 -46.44
C ALA A 572 0.94 3.97 -46.77
N GLY A 573 0.98 5.06 -45.99
CA GLY A 573 0.22 6.28 -46.31
C GLY A 573 0.98 7.14 -47.32
N LYS A 574 0.31 7.56 -48.39
CA LYS A 574 0.60 8.85 -49.05
C LYS A 574 -0.10 9.95 -48.28
#